data_AF-A0AB39N1W1-F1
#
_entry.id   AF-A0AB39N1W1-F1
#
_cell.length_a   1.000
_cell.length_b   1.000
_cell.length_c   1.000
_cell.angle_alpha   90.00
_cell.angle_beta   90.00
_cell.angle_gamma   90.00
#
_symmetry.space_group_name_H-M   'P 1'
#
loop_
_entity.id
_entity.type
_entity.pdbx_description
1 polymer ?
#
loop_
_entity_poly.entity_id
_entity_poly.type
_entity_poly.pdbx_seq_one_letter_code
_entity_poly.pdbx_strand_id
1 'polypeptide(L)'
;MSLTWEATTGDYRGVIAAARAGTETAAHHGVAVQFAAQEAKAWARLGDRRQVEVTLGKGRRMLEGMSHPENLDNHFVVDPAKFDFYAMDCYRLVGEGKLARTLAEEVLRVGTDFDGTDRSPMRNAEARVTLGVTAAGEGDLEQA
;
A
#
# COMPACT_ATOMS: atom_id res chain seq x y z
N MET A 1 -10.08 -14.67 13.76
CA MET A 1 -10.26 -13.20 13.75
C MET A 1 -9.44 -12.65 12.59
N SER A 2 -10.04 -11.83 11.72
CA SER A 2 -9.35 -11.28 10.54
C SER A 2 -8.55 -10.04 10.92
N LEU A 3 -7.38 -9.85 10.31
CA LEU A 3 -6.49 -8.68 10.49
C LEU A 3 -7.21 -7.33 10.34
N THR A 4 -8.27 -7.30 9.54
CA THR A 4 -9.13 -6.13 9.34
C THR A 4 -9.88 -5.71 10.61
N TRP A 5 -10.20 -6.63 11.53
CA TRP A 5 -10.90 -6.32 12.79
C TRP A 5 -9.96 -5.74 13.86
N GLU A 6 -8.72 -6.22 13.96
CA GLU A 6 -7.71 -5.72 14.91
C GLU A 6 -7.21 -4.32 14.53
N ALA A 7 -7.14 -4.02 13.23
CA ALA A 7 -6.87 -2.67 12.75
C ALA A 7 -7.95 -1.65 13.16
N THR A 8 -9.21 -2.09 13.31
CA THR A 8 -10.33 -1.24 13.76
C THR A 8 -10.38 -1.01 15.27
N THR A 9 -9.78 -1.88 16.10
CA THR A 9 -9.69 -1.68 17.56
C THR A 9 -8.44 -0.91 18.00
N GLY A 10 -7.54 -0.58 17.07
CA GLY A 10 -6.31 0.16 17.35
C GLY A 10 -5.17 -0.69 17.90
N ASP A 11 -5.32 -2.02 17.96
CA ASP A 11 -4.22 -2.92 18.36
C ASP A 11 -3.28 -3.20 17.18
N TYR A 12 -2.48 -2.19 16.83
CA TYR A 12 -1.53 -2.30 15.74
C TYR A 12 -0.42 -3.34 16.02
N ARG A 13 -0.12 -3.62 17.30
CA ARG A 13 0.87 -4.66 17.65
C ARG A 13 0.32 -6.05 17.40
N GLY A 14 -0.96 -6.29 17.69
CA GLY A 14 -1.69 -7.50 17.30
C GLY A 14 -1.68 -7.71 15.78
N VAL A 15 -1.99 -6.66 15.01
CA VAL A 15 -1.94 -6.69 13.53
C VAL A 15 -0.55 -7.08 13.02
N ILE A 16 0.52 -6.51 13.59
CA ILE A 16 1.90 -6.85 13.22
C ILE A 16 2.21 -8.33 13.51
N ALA A 17 1.83 -8.83 14.70
CA ALA A 17 2.07 -10.22 15.08
C ALA A 17 1.33 -11.20 14.16
N ALA A 18 0.06 -10.93 13.87
CA ALA A 18 -0.76 -11.77 13.02
C ALA A 18 -0.32 -11.70 11.54
N ALA A 19 0.12 -10.54 11.04
CA ALA A 19 0.66 -10.41 9.70
C ALA A 19 1.97 -11.21 9.52
N ARG A 20 2.84 -11.23 10.52
CA ARG A 20 4.06 -12.05 10.51
C ARG A 20 3.75 -13.55 10.48
N ALA A 21 2.86 -14.01 11.35
CA ALA A 21 2.43 -15.41 11.35
C ALA A 21 1.77 -15.84 10.02
N GLY A 22 0.95 -14.96 9.44
CA GLY A 22 0.36 -15.18 8.12
C GLY A 22 1.41 -15.28 7.01
N THR A 23 2.44 -14.43 7.06
CA THR A 23 3.55 -14.43 6.10
C THR A 23 4.35 -15.73 6.16
N GLU A 24 4.66 -16.22 7.36
CA GLU A 24 5.38 -17.49 7.55
C GLU A 24 4.60 -18.69 6.99
N THR A 25 3.28 -18.67 7.13
CA THR A 25 2.40 -19.75 6.66
C THR A 25 2.19 -19.73 5.14
N ALA A 26 2.17 -18.53 4.54
CA ALA A 26 1.78 -18.32 3.14
C ALA A 26 2.93 -17.81 2.25
N ALA A 27 4.19 -18.02 2.63
CA ALA A 27 5.38 -17.37 2.07
C ALA A 27 5.49 -17.38 0.52
N HIS A 28 4.90 -18.36 -0.16
CA HIS A 28 4.93 -18.51 -1.62
C HIS A 28 3.69 -18.02 -2.36
N HIS A 29 2.75 -17.36 -1.68
CA HIS A 29 1.49 -16.89 -2.27
C HIS A 29 1.44 -15.36 -2.28
N GLY A 30 0.72 -14.76 -3.25
CA GLY A 30 0.51 -13.31 -3.32
C GLY A 30 -0.09 -12.70 -2.06
N VAL A 31 -0.77 -13.52 -1.24
CA VAL A 31 -1.28 -13.14 0.08
C VAL A 31 -0.17 -12.74 1.06
N ALA A 32 1.03 -13.33 0.96
CA ALA A 32 2.19 -12.92 1.78
C ALA A 32 2.61 -11.46 1.53
N VAL A 33 2.49 -10.99 0.28
CA VAL A 33 2.76 -9.59 -0.06
C VAL A 33 1.72 -8.67 0.59
N GLN A 34 0.45 -9.09 0.67
CA GLN A 34 -0.59 -8.33 1.37
C GLN A 34 -0.34 -8.29 2.88
N PHE A 35 0.11 -9.39 3.49
CA PHE A 35 0.48 -9.39 4.91
C PHE A 35 1.64 -8.42 5.19
N ALA A 36 2.68 -8.41 4.35
CA ALA A 36 3.76 -7.43 4.47
C ALA A 36 3.26 -5.98 4.34
N ALA A 37 2.31 -5.72 3.44
CA ALA A 37 1.69 -4.40 3.30
C ALA A 37 0.85 -4.00 4.53
N GLN A 38 0.09 -4.93 5.12
CA GLN A 38 -0.68 -4.66 6.34
C GLN A 38 0.22 -4.44 7.56
N GLU A 39 1.32 -5.20 7.68
CA GLU A 39 2.34 -4.95 8.70
C GLU A 39 2.95 -3.54 8.52
N ALA A 40 3.30 -3.15 7.28
CA ALA A 40 3.81 -1.81 7.01
C ALA A 40 2.80 -0.72 7.38
N LYS A 41 1.51 -0.91 7.07
CA LYS A 41 0.46 0.04 7.42
C LYS A 41 0.29 0.17 8.94
N ALA A 42 0.40 -0.94 9.68
CA ALA A 42 0.37 -0.92 11.14
C ALA A 42 1.56 -0.15 11.73
N TRP A 43 2.77 -0.35 11.19
CA TRP A 43 3.95 0.44 11.57
C TRP A 43 3.81 1.93 11.25
N ALA A 44 3.20 2.26 10.11
CA ALA A 44 2.93 3.64 9.71
C ALA A 44 1.99 4.33 10.70
N ARG A 45 0.94 3.63 11.16
CA ARG A 45 0.02 4.14 12.20
C ARG A 45 0.69 4.31 13.57
N LEU A 46 1.75 3.55 13.84
CA LEU A 46 2.59 3.72 15.04
C LEU A 46 3.68 4.80 14.86
N GLY A 47 3.84 5.36 13.66
CA GLY A 47 4.84 6.39 13.34
C GLY A 47 6.27 5.86 13.17
N ASP A 48 6.49 4.55 13.13
CA ASP A 48 7.83 3.98 12.95
C ASP A 48 8.19 3.84 11.47
N ARG A 49 8.69 4.95 10.91
CA ARG A 49 9.12 5.02 9.51
C ARG A 49 10.13 3.95 9.12
N ARG A 50 11.08 3.65 10.00
CA ARG A 50 12.14 2.67 9.70
C ARG A 50 11.53 1.28 9.52
N GLN A 51 10.57 0.90 10.36
CA GLN A 51 9.88 -0.37 10.21
C GLN A 51 8.99 -0.40 8.98
N VAL A 52 8.36 0.71 8.59
CA VAL A 52 7.63 0.82 7.31
C VAL A 52 8.54 0.47 6.13
N GLU A 53 9.69 1.13 6.01
CA GLU A 53 10.65 0.91 4.91
C GLU A 53 11.17 -0.54 4.89
N VAL A 54 11.51 -1.10 6.05
CA VAL A 54 11.97 -2.49 6.18
C VAL A 54 10.89 -3.47 5.70
N THR A 55 9.64 -3.24 6.09
CA THR A 55 8.53 -4.15 5.82
C THR A 55 8.06 -4.05 4.37
N LEU A 56 7.98 -2.83 3.82
CA LEU A 56 7.74 -2.62 2.39
C LEU A 56 8.88 -3.22 1.55
N GLY A 57 10.13 -3.07 1.95
CA GLY A 57 11.26 -3.71 1.27
C GLY A 57 11.16 -5.24 1.26
N LYS A 58 10.67 -5.87 2.34
CA LYS A 58 10.38 -7.31 2.36
C LYS A 58 9.25 -7.67 1.39
N GLY A 59 8.15 -6.93 1.42
CA GLY A 59 7.01 -7.15 0.51
C GLY A 59 7.41 -7.04 -0.96
N ARG A 60 8.24 -6.05 -1.32
CA ARG A 60 8.75 -5.88 -2.68
C ARG A 60 9.60 -7.06 -3.14
N ARG A 61 10.53 -7.53 -2.30
CA ARG A 61 11.34 -8.73 -2.62
C ARG A 61 10.50 -9.99 -2.80
N MET A 62 9.43 -10.14 -2.01
CA MET A 62 8.49 -11.26 -2.17
C MET A 62 7.78 -11.17 -3.51
N LEU A 63 7.28 -9.99 -3.87
CA LEU A 63 6.61 -9.77 -5.14
C LEU A 63 7.52 -10.02 -6.35
N GLU A 64 8.77 -9.53 -6.31
CA GLU A 64 9.76 -9.73 -7.37
C GLU A 64 10.15 -11.21 -7.56
N GLY A 65 10.00 -12.03 -6.51
CA GLY A 65 10.22 -13.47 -6.59
C GLY A 65 9.04 -14.27 -7.14
N MET A 66 7.89 -13.63 -7.39
CA MET A 66 6.69 -14.29 -7.90
C MET A 66 6.60 -14.23 -9.42
N SER A 67 5.96 -15.23 -10.03
CA SER A 67 5.60 -15.19 -11.44
C SER A 67 4.66 -14.03 -11.73
N HIS A 68 4.80 -13.41 -12.91
CA HIS A 68 3.93 -12.32 -13.31
C HIS A 68 2.45 -12.76 -13.28
N PRO A 69 1.55 -11.96 -12.70
CA PRO A 69 0.16 -12.35 -12.55
C PRO A 69 -0.57 -12.49 -13.90
N GLU A 70 -1.29 -13.60 -14.07
CA GLU A 70 -2.08 -13.87 -15.28
C GLU A 70 -3.45 -13.16 -15.29
N ASN A 71 -3.97 -12.79 -14.11
CA ASN A 71 -5.25 -12.11 -13.97
C ASN A 71 -5.16 -10.99 -12.91
N LEU A 72 -5.15 -9.74 -13.38
CA LEU A 72 -5.03 -8.53 -12.56
C LEU A 72 -6.34 -8.12 -11.88
N ASP A 73 -7.49 -8.66 -12.33
CA ASP A 73 -8.80 -8.40 -11.72
C ASP A 73 -9.01 -9.24 -10.46
N ASN A 74 -8.19 -10.27 -10.25
CA ASN A 74 -8.27 -11.09 -9.04
C ASN A 74 -7.80 -10.28 -7.81
N HIS A 75 -8.71 -10.05 -6.88
CA HIS A 75 -8.42 -9.28 -5.66
C HIS A 75 -7.32 -9.88 -4.77
N PHE A 76 -7.02 -11.18 -4.87
CA PHE A 76 -5.96 -11.82 -4.09
C PHE A 76 -4.59 -11.77 -4.79
N VAL A 77 -4.59 -11.41 -6.07
CA VAL A 77 -3.37 -11.15 -6.81
C VAL A 77 -2.86 -9.76 -6.43
N VAL A 78 -1.55 -9.67 -6.21
CA VAL A 78 -0.85 -8.41 -5.98
C VAL A 78 0.02 -8.17 -7.19
N ASP A 79 -0.36 -7.17 -7.99
CA ASP A 79 0.47 -6.64 -9.06
C ASP A 79 1.40 -5.53 -8.49
N PRO A 80 2.44 -5.12 -9.25
CA PRO A 80 3.31 -4.03 -8.83
C PRO A 80 2.55 -2.74 -8.49
N ALA A 81 1.53 -2.37 -9.27
CA ALA A 81 0.78 -1.13 -9.06
C ALA A 81 -0.05 -1.14 -7.76
N LYS A 82 -0.58 -2.30 -7.36
CA LYS A 82 -1.27 -2.53 -6.10
C LYS A 82 -0.31 -2.50 -4.93
N PHE A 83 0.92 -2.98 -5.12
CA PHE A 83 1.97 -2.82 -4.13
C PHE A 83 2.37 -1.36 -3.95
N ASP A 84 2.52 -0.61 -5.05
CA ASP A 84 2.82 0.81 -5.03
C ASP A 84 1.69 1.61 -4.35
N PHE A 85 0.43 1.21 -4.55
CA PHE A 85 -0.71 1.74 -3.79
C PHE A 85 -0.58 1.51 -2.27
N TYR A 86 -0.16 0.33 -1.81
CA TYR A 86 0.08 0.11 -0.38
C TYR A 86 1.24 0.94 0.16
N ALA A 87 2.32 1.06 -0.60
CA ALA A 87 3.48 1.86 -0.23
C ALA A 87 3.11 3.36 -0.15
N MET A 88 2.35 3.87 -1.12
CA MET A 88 1.82 5.23 -1.16
C MET A 88 1.07 5.58 0.14
N ASP A 89 0.12 4.73 0.54
CA ASP A 89 -0.68 4.94 1.76
C ASP A 89 0.21 4.95 3.02
N CYS A 90 1.20 4.05 3.09
CA CYS A 90 2.13 4.01 4.22
C CYS A 90 2.99 5.28 4.29
N TYR A 91 3.54 5.74 3.18
CA TYR A 91 4.37 6.96 3.14
C TYR A 91 3.56 8.22 3.45
N ARG A 92 2.30 8.29 3.01
CA ARG A 92 1.38 9.37 3.39
C ARG A 92 1.20 9.42 4.91
N LEU A 93 1.03 8.28 5.57
CA LEU A 93 0.82 8.20 7.02
C LEU A 93 2.05 8.59 7.85
N VAL A 94 3.27 8.30 7.37
CA VAL A 94 4.52 8.68 8.07
C VAL A 94 5.05 10.07 7.68
N GLY A 95 4.31 10.82 6.87
CA GLY A 95 4.67 12.20 6.49
C GLY A 95 5.69 12.32 5.36
N GLU A 96 5.99 11.23 4.65
CA GLU A 96 6.92 11.23 3.50
C GLU A 96 6.19 11.68 2.21
N GLY A 97 5.73 12.93 2.22
CA GLY A 97 4.82 13.47 1.19
C GLY A 97 5.36 13.39 -0.24
N LYS A 98 6.67 13.60 -0.44
CA LYS A 98 7.30 13.48 -1.77
C LYS A 98 7.22 12.05 -2.32
N LEU A 99 7.51 11.05 -1.49
CA LEU A 99 7.42 9.64 -1.88
C LEU A 99 5.97 9.22 -2.13
N ALA A 100 5.05 9.67 -1.27
CA ALA A 100 3.63 9.43 -1.43
C ALA A 100 3.09 10.03 -2.74
N ARG A 101 3.51 11.25 -3.11
CA ARG A 101 3.16 11.88 -4.38
C ARG A 101 3.64 11.08 -5.58
N THR A 102 4.93 10.75 -5.64
CA THR A 102 5.49 9.99 -6.77
C THR A 102 4.77 8.66 -6.97
N LEU A 103 4.45 7.95 -5.89
CA LEU A 103 3.71 6.69 -5.97
C LEU A 103 2.24 6.92 -6.37
N ALA A 104 1.60 8.00 -5.91
CA ALA A 104 0.24 8.34 -6.31
C ALA A 104 0.13 8.64 -7.81
N GLU A 105 1.10 9.36 -8.37
CA GLU A 105 1.20 9.61 -9.82
C GLU A 105 1.35 8.30 -10.60
N GLU A 106 2.18 7.38 -10.12
CA GLU A 106 2.37 6.07 -10.75
C GLU A 106 1.11 5.19 -10.67
N VAL A 107 0.43 5.19 -9.52
CA VAL A 107 -0.86 4.48 -9.34
C VAL A 107 -1.91 5.00 -10.33
N LEU A 108 -1.99 6.32 -10.54
CA LEU A 108 -2.90 6.91 -11.52
C LEU A 108 -2.48 6.57 -12.96
N ARG A 109 -1.19 6.66 -13.28
CA ARG A 109 -0.66 6.34 -14.60
C ARG A 109 -0.98 4.91 -15.04
N VAL A 110 -0.88 3.95 -14.12
CA VAL A 110 -1.19 2.53 -14.39
C VAL A 110 -2.70 2.25 -14.27
N GLY A 111 -3.36 2.91 -13.32
CA GLY A 111 -4.78 2.70 -13.00
C GLY A 111 -5.75 3.40 -13.96
N THR A 112 -5.27 4.22 -14.89
CA THR A 112 -6.09 4.89 -15.92
C THR A 112 -5.71 4.34 -17.30
N ASP A 113 -6.71 4.07 -18.14
CA ASP A 113 -6.49 3.63 -19.52
C ASP A 113 -6.25 4.82 -20.46
N PHE A 114 -5.83 4.57 -21.70
CA PHE A 114 -5.50 5.63 -22.66
C PHE A 114 -6.69 6.55 -23.00
N ASP A 115 -7.91 6.04 -22.85
CA ASP A 115 -9.17 6.78 -23.08
C ASP A 115 -9.64 7.57 -21.85
N GLY A 116 -8.89 7.51 -20.74
CA GLY A 116 -9.22 8.15 -19.48
C GLY A 116 -10.10 7.30 -18.55
N THR A 117 -10.48 6.08 -18.94
CA THR A 117 -11.27 5.19 -18.09
C THR A 117 -10.45 4.71 -16.89
N ASP A 118 -11.01 4.84 -15.69
CA ASP A 118 -10.40 4.31 -14.46
C ASP A 118 -10.49 2.78 -14.45
N ARG A 119 -9.38 2.09 -14.72
CA ARG A 119 -9.23 0.62 -14.57
C ARG A 119 -9.24 0.19 -13.11
N SER A 120 -8.90 1.09 -12.20
CA SER A 120 -8.84 0.83 -10.76
C SER A 120 -9.48 1.94 -9.93
N PRO A 121 -10.81 2.14 -10.02
CA PRO A 121 -11.48 3.33 -9.51
C PRO A 121 -11.16 3.65 -8.04
N MET A 122 -11.16 2.64 -7.16
CA MET A 122 -10.85 2.85 -5.73
C MET A 122 -9.39 3.25 -5.48
N ARG A 123 -8.44 2.65 -6.20
CA ARG A 123 -7.01 2.99 -6.06
C ARG A 123 -6.75 4.40 -6.59
N ASN A 124 -7.38 4.76 -7.70
CA ASN A 124 -7.26 6.08 -8.31
C ASN A 124 -7.87 7.17 -7.43
N ALA A 125 -9.02 6.91 -6.81
CA ALA A 125 -9.62 7.84 -5.86
C ALA A 125 -8.68 8.12 -4.67
N GLU A 126 -8.11 7.08 -4.05
CA GLU A 126 -7.19 7.23 -2.92
C GLU A 126 -5.86 7.90 -3.34
N ALA A 127 -5.38 7.66 -4.56
CA ALA A 127 -4.21 8.34 -5.10
C ALA A 127 -4.47 9.84 -5.27
N ARG A 128 -5.65 10.23 -5.79
CA ARG A 128 -6.07 11.64 -5.89
C ARG A 128 -6.17 12.30 -4.49
N VAL A 129 -6.75 11.59 -3.51
CA VAL A 129 -6.77 12.07 -2.11
C VAL A 129 -5.36 12.25 -1.56
N THR A 130 -4.46 11.31 -1.85
CA THR A 130 -3.06 11.42 -1.43
C THR A 130 -2.38 12.65 -2.01
N LEU A 131 -2.57 12.93 -3.31
CA LEU A 131 -2.06 14.13 -3.95
C LEU A 131 -2.57 15.40 -3.24
N GLY A 132 -3.88 15.52 -3.01
CA GLY A 132 -4.46 16.67 -2.32
C GLY A 132 -3.91 16.86 -0.90
N VAL A 133 -3.81 15.77 -0.12
CA VAL A 133 -3.22 15.82 1.24
C VAL A 133 -1.75 16.27 1.21
N THR A 134 -0.97 15.77 0.25
CA THR A 134 0.44 16.17 0.12
C THR A 134 0.60 17.61 -0.35
N ALA A 135 -0.24 18.08 -1.27
CA ALA A 135 -0.26 19.47 -1.73
C ALA A 135 -0.63 20.44 -0.60
N ALA A 136 -1.69 20.12 0.16
CA ALA A 136 -2.09 20.87 1.34
C ALA A 136 -0.97 20.96 2.38
N GLY A 137 -0.26 19.85 2.62
CA GLY A 137 0.87 19.80 3.55
C GLY A 137 2.09 20.63 3.12
N GLU A 138 2.24 20.87 1.81
CA GLU A 138 3.31 21.71 1.24
C GLU A 138 2.88 23.18 1.06
N GLY A 139 1.62 23.52 1.37
CA GLY A 139 1.07 24.87 1.26
C GLY A 139 0.58 25.24 -0.15
N ASP A 140 0.47 24.28 -1.06
CA ASP A 140 -0.10 24.45 -2.39
C ASP A 140 -1.63 24.21 -2.35
N LEU A 141 -2.37 25.26 -2.01
CA LEU A 141 -3.82 25.18 -1.80
C LEU A 141 -4.63 25.09 -3.10
N GLU A 142 -4.05 25.38 -4.27
CA GLU A 142 -4.75 25.24 -5.56
C GLU A 142 -4.82 23.78 -6.01
N GLN A 143 -3.86 22.97 -5.58
CA GLN A 143 -3.76 21.54 -5.90
C GLN A 143 -4.22 20.62 -4.74
N ALA A 144 -4.68 21.21 -3.64
CA ALA A 144 -5.19 20.54 -2.44
C ALA A 144 -6.68 20.16 -2.56
#